data_AF-A0A519XDM0-F1
#
_entry.id   AF-A0A519XDM0-F1
#
_cell.length_a   1.000
_cell.length_b   1.000
_cell.length_c   1.000
_cell.angle_alpha   90.00
_cell.angle_beta   90.00
_cell.angle_gamma   90.00
#
_symmetry.space_group_name_H-M   'P 1'
#
loop_
_entity.id
_entity.type
_entity.pdbx_description
1 polymer ?
#
loop_
_entity_poly.entity_id
_entity_poly.type
_entity_poly.pdbx_seq_one_letter_code
_entity_poly.pdbx_strand_id
1 'polypeptide(L)'
;METTNTSENKSLLSQLSESTATKLLLIGLLTLILLIPSSWIQSLISERESRNDEAIQEIAQKWSGNQSIEGPVMQLPIKTFAKVTDALGKVSYRESESTIYLLPENLTIKADANPEILHRGIFDAVVYNSKINLTGNFSNLELRKSGINPENVIWDRVKIITGISDLKGLKNTPRIKLSDSIHSAEPDFSTENVFKNNLAVLVNLAKTKTSAFSFSYDLDLRGSGELSFLHVAKNTSVNVTGKWGNPSFIGNFLPDDRKINKNNFTSEWKMSNFNRPFPQQWQGSHQAMEVENRDKASFGVKFLLPVDQYQKTMRSAKYSILVIILSFVSLFFIELLKKTRINLLQYVLIGAAMIIYYALLLSFSEQVGFDFAYLIASLATITLISIFIGAFLRSSKPALAFSLILGIFYSFIYIIIQLQDLALLFGSIGLFITIACLMYFSVKINWSKPSPLLPSPLAGNP
;
A
#
# COMPACT_ATOMS: atom_id res chain seq x y z
N MET A 1 64.58 40.61 40.33
CA MET A 1 64.39 39.16 40.17
C MET A 1 62.94 38.91 40.54
N GLU A 2 62.04 39.05 39.57
CA GLU A 2 60.60 38.86 39.75
C GLU A 2 60.13 37.87 38.69
N THR A 3 59.66 36.72 39.15
CA THR A 3 59.07 35.67 38.33
C THR A 3 57.58 35.91 38.23
N THR A 4 57.13 36.37 37.07
CA THR A 4 55.71 36.44 36.70
C THR A 4 55.20 35.05 36.33
N ASN A 5 54.46 34.44 37.26
CA ASN A 5 53.58 33.31 36.97
C ASN A 5 52.41 33.79 36.10
N THR A 6 52.40 33.42 34.83
CA THR A 6 51.20 33.50 33.98
C THR A 6 50.51 32.14 34.00
N SER A 7 49.40 32.06 34.75
CA SER A 7 48.46 30.95 34.64
C SER A 7 47.69 31.10 33.33
N GLU A 8 48.02 30.27 32.34
CA GLU A 8 47.21 30.14 31.12
C GLU A 8 45.81 29.64 31.50
N ASN A 9 44.84 30.54 31.37
CA ASN A 9 43.43 30.28 31.58
C ASN A 9 42.91 29.36 30.46
N LYS A 10 42.96 28.05 30.67
CA LYS A 10 42.36 27.05 29.76
C LYS A 10 40.85 27.32 29.65
N SER A 11 40.40 27.72 28.45
CA SER A 11 38.99 27.93 28.11
C SER A 11 38.11 26.78 28.61
N LEU A 12 36.96 27.08 29.22
CA LEU A 12 36.01 26.09 29.78
C LEU A 12 35.63 24.97 28.77
N LEU A 13 35.64 25.28 27.47
CA LEU A 13 35.45 24.31 26.38
C LEU A 13 36.55 23.26 26.30
N SER A 14 37.80 23.64 26.61
CA SER A 14 38.95 22.73 26.62
C SER A 14 38.94 21.80 27.84
N GLN A 15 38.50 22.28 29.01
CA GLN A 15 38.38 21.45 30.22
C GLN A 15 37.19 20.47 30.13
N LEU A 16 36.07 20.90 29.54
CA LEU A 16 34.94 20.01 29.23
C LEU A 16 35.33 18.89 28.24
N SER A 17 36.25 19.16 27.30
CA SER A 17 36.71 18.19 26.29
C SER A 17 37.57 17.03 26.83
N GLU A 18 38.02 17.09 28.09
CA GLU A 18 38.90 16.08 28.67
C GLU A 18 38.17 14.92 29.37
N SER A 19 36.87 15.04 29.65
CA SER A 19 36.08 13.99 30.31
C SER A 19 35.36 13.07 29.31
N THR A 20 35.50 11.75 29.52
CA THR A 20 34.79 10.70 28.77
C THR A 20 33.27 10.90 28.78
N ALA A 21 32.73 11.44 29.88
CA ALA A 21 31.30 11.72 30.02
C ALA A 21 30.82 12.84 29.08
N THR A 22 31.57 13.95 28.99
CA THR A 22 31.25 15.03 28.04
C THR A 22 31.26 14.54 26.61
N LYS A 23 32.21 13.64 26.27
CA LYS A 23 32.30 13.10 24.93
C LYS A 23 31.11 12.21 24.57
N LEU A 24 30.66 11.36 25.49
CA LEU A 24 29.43 10.58 25.31
C LEU A 24 28.20 11.47 25.14
N LEU A 25 28.11 12.56 25.91
CA LEU A 25 27.04 13.55 25.75
C LEU A 25 27.08 14.19 24.36
N LEU A 26 28.25 14.58 23.87
CA LEU A 26 28.41 15.14 22.52
C LEU A 26 28.02 14.14 21.42
N ILE A 27 28.38 12.87 21.56
CA ILE A 27 27.98 11.80 20.63
C ILE A 27 26.45 11.61 20.66
N GLY A 28 25.85 11.62 21.85
CA GLY A 28 24.40 11.57 22.03
C GLY A 28 23.70 12.76 21.37
N LEU A 29 24.18 13.98 21.61
CA LEU A 29 23.67 15.20 20.98
C LEU A 29 23.81 15.15 19.45
N LEU A 30 24.96 14.72 18.94
CA LEU A 30 25.18 14.57 17.50
C LEU A 30 24.22 13.54 16.89
N THR A 31 23.97 12.43 17.59
CA THR A 31 23.00 11.42 17.16
C THR A 31 21.61 12.04 17.03
N LEU A 32 21.19 12.85 18.01
CA LEU A 32 19.92 13.59 17.95
C LEU A 32 19.89 14.60 16.80
N ILE A 33 20.99 15.30 16.55
CA ILE A 33 21.10 16.24 15.42
C ILE A 33 20.95 15.49 14.08
N LEU A 34 21.52 14.29 13.94
CA LEU A 34 21.42 13.48 12.73
C LEU A 34 20.01 12.91 12.49
N LEU A 35 19.12 12.93 13.48
CA LEU A 35 17.70 12.60 13.25
C LEU A 35 17.02 13.60 12.31
N ILE A 36 17.47 14.85 12.29
CA ILE A 36 16.91 15.89 11.41
C ILE A 36 17.11 15.52 9.94
N PRO A 37 18.36 15.35 9.43
CA PRO A 37 18.55 14.97 8.04
C PRO A 37 18.05 13.54 7.75
N SER A 38 18.02 12.63 8.74
CA SER A 38 17.36 11.34 8.56
C SER A 38 15.86 11.47 8.30
N SER A 39 15.18 12.41 8.97
CA SER A 39 13.78 12.71 8.74
C SER A 39 13.56 13.29 7.35
N TRP A 40 14.46 14.16 6.87
CA TRP A 40 14.40 14.67 5.49
C TRP A 40 14.51 13.57 4.44
N ILE A 41 15.35 12.55 4.66
CA ILE A 41 15.39 11.40 3.75
C ILE A 41 14.08 10.60 3.80
N GLN A 42 13.48 10.39 4.97
CA GLN A 42 12.17 9.74 5.07
C GLN A 42 11.12 10.54 4.30
N SER A 43 11.07 11.86 4.45
CA SER A 43 10.20 12.74 3.68
C SER A 43 10.44 12.65 2.17
N LEU A 44 11.71 12.58 1.74
CA LEU A 44 12.07 12.40 0.33
C LEU A 44 11.57 11.05 -0.21
N ILE A 45 11.68 9.97 0.56
CA ILE A 45 11.16 8.66 0.18
C ILE A 45 9.64 8.72 0.04
N SER A 46 8.92 9.33 1.00
CA SER A 46 7.46 9.51 0.92
C SER A 46 7.05 10.37 -0.27
N GLU A 47 7.81 11.42 -0.59
CA GLU A 47 7.56 12.27 -1.76
C GLU A 47 7.73 11.47 -3.05
N ARG A 48 8.76 10.61 -3.12
CA ARG A 48 8.97 9.72 -4.27
C ARG A 48 7.88 8.65 -4.40
N GLU A 49 7.43 8.08 -3.29
CA GLU A 49 6.29 7.15 -3.25
C GLU A 49 5.00 7.82 -3.74
N SER A 50 4.72 9.05 -3.29
CA SER A 50 3.58 9.84 -3.78
C SER A 50 3.66 10.10 -5.29
N ARG A 51 4.84 10.42 -5.83
CA ARG A 51 5.02 10.57 -7.28
C ARG A 51 4.83 9.26 -8.04
N ASN A 52 5.17 8.13 -7.44
CA ASN A 52 4.87 6.81 -7.99
C ASN A 52 3.35 6.59 -8.07
N ASP A 53 2.61 6.91 -7.01
CA ASP A 53 1.15 6.81 -7.00
C ASP A 53 0.51 7.73 -8.04
N GLU A 54 1.00 8.96 -8.21
CA GLU A 54 0.58 9.87 -9.28
C GLU A 54 0.86 9.29 -10.67
N ALA A 55 2.03 8.69 -10.89
CA ALA A 55 2.37 8.04 -12.15
C ALA A 55 1.47 6.83 -12.46
N ILE A 56 1.16 6.02 -11.43
CA ILE A 56 0.20 4.91 -11.53
C ILE A 56 -1.18 5.46 -11.92
N GLN A 57 -1.65 6.51 -11.26
CA GLN A 57 -2.93 7.14 -11.60
C GLN A 57 -2.93 7.69 -13.02
N GLU A 58 -1.83 8.29 -13.50
CA GLU A 58 -1.78 8.82 -14.86
C GLU A 58 -1.74 7.70 -15.92
N ILE A 59 -1.06 6.58 -15.64
CA ILE A 59 -1.14 5.37 -16.48
C ILE A 59 -2.58 4.85 -16.48
N ALA A 60 -3.23 4.74 -15.32
CA ALA A 60 -4.62 4.31 -15.19
C ALA A 60 -5.59 5.21 -15.97
N GLN A 61 -5.38 6.53 -15.95
CA GLN A 61 -6.17 7.49 -16.73
C GLN A 61 -6.01 7.30 -18.24
N LYS A 62 -4.80 6.99 -18.73
CA LYS A 62 -4.52 6.77 -20.16
C LYS A 62 -4.91 5.37 -20.64
N TRP A 63 -4.78 4.36 -19.79
CA TRP A 63 -5.08 2.97 -20.08
C TRP A 63 -6.55 2.65 -19.79
N SER A 64 -6.86 2.38 -18.53
CA SER A 64 -8.17 2.30 -17.90
C SER A 64 -7.95 2.11 -16.41
N GLY A 65 -8.83 2.68 -15.59
CA GLY A 65 -8.75 2.59 -14.13
C GLY A 65 -9.01 1.18 -13.58
N ASN A 66 -9.19 1.10 -12.27
CA ASN A 66 -9.72 -0.09 -11.60
C ASN A 66 -11.05 -0.48 -12.24
N GLN A 67 -11.25 -1.77 -12.53
CA GLN A 67 -12.50 -2.28 -13.10
C GLN A 67 -13.34 -2.96 -12.04
N SER A 68 -14.60 -2.53 -11.92
CA SER A 68 -15.66 -3.20 -11.17
C SER A 68 -16.74 -3.64 -12.15
N ILE A 69 -17.09 -4.92 -12.14
CA ILE A 69 -18.17 -5.49 -12.94
C ILE A 69 -19.41 -5.61 -12.07
N GLU A 70 -20.46 -4.90 -12.47
CA GLU A 70 -21.64 -4.68 -11.64
C GLU A 70 -22.88 -5.13 -12.40
N GLY A 71 -23.61 -6.12 -11.90
CA GLY A 71 -24.81 -6.61 -12.58
C GLY A 71 -24.65 -7.99 -13.23
N PRO A 72 -25.64 -8.40 -14.05
CA PRO A 72 -26.69 -7.56 -14.60
C PRO A 72 -27.84 -7.25 -13.61
N VAL A 73 -28.59 -6.19 -13.88
CA VAL A 73 -29.83 -5.80 -13.17
C VAL A 73 -30.94 -5.54 -14.19
N MET A 74 -32.13 -6.07 -13.96
CA MET A 74 -33.30 -5.79 -14.79
C MET A 74 -34.10 -4.62 -14.22
N GLN A 75 -34.42 -3.65 -15.06
CA GLN A 75 -35.31 -2.53 -14.78
C GLN A 75 -36.62 -2.74 -15.52
N LEU A 76 -37.72 -2.80 -14.77
CA LEU A 76 -39.07 -2.91 -15.30
C LEU A 76 -39.84 -1.61 -15.00
N PRO A 77 -40.19 -0.82 -16.02
CA PRO A 77 -41.03 0.35 -15.81
C PRO A 77 -42.45 -0.08 -15.44
N ILE A 78 -43.05 0.64 -14.49
CA ILE A 78 -44.41 0.43 -14.02
C ILE A 78 -45.20 1.74 -13.98
N LYS A 79 -46.50 1.61 -14.18
CA LYS A 79 -47.47 2.70 -13.96
C LYS A 79 -47.78 2.83 -12.48
N THR A 80 -47.72 4.06 -11.97
CA THR A 80 -48.06 4.43 -10.59
C THR A 80 -48.94 5.67 -10.61
N PHE A 81 -49.58 5.99 -9.47
CA PHE A 81 -50.44 7.16 -9.34
C PHE A 81 -49.93 8.02 -8.19
N ALA A 82 -49.46 9.24 -8.52
CA ALA A 82 -49.02 10.20 -7.52
C ALA A 82 -50.19 11.07 -7.07
N LYS A 83 -50.31 11.26 -5.75
CA LYS A 83 -51.29 12.19 -5.17
C LYS A 83 -50.82 13.62 -5.42
N VAL A 84 -51.58 14.38 -6.20
CA VAL A 84 -51.33 15.80 -6.48
C VAL A 84 -52.43 16.61 -5.83
N THR A 85 -52.04 17.46 -4.88
CA THR A 85 -52.94 18.43 -4.26
C THR A 85 -52.77 19.77 -4.97
N ASP A 86 -53.83 20.30 -5.55
CA ASP A 86 -53.83 21.61 -6.19
C ASP A 86 -53.76 22.75 -5.14
N ALA A 87 -53.45 23.98 -5.56
CA ALA A 87 -53.37 25.16 -4.71
C ALA A 87 -54.67 25.45 -3.93
N LEU A 88 -55.80 24.91 -4.40
CA LEU A 88 -57.13 24.98 -3.78
C LEU A 88 -57.44 23.80 -2.83
N GLY A 89 -56.46 22.93 -2.54
CA GLY A 89 -56.64 21.78 -1.65
C GLY A 89 -57.34 20.57 -2.28
N LYS A 90 -57.69 20.61 -3.57
CA LYS A 90 -58.30 19.48 -4.29
C LYS A 90 -57.27 18.39 -4.54
N VAL A 91 -57.54 17.19 -4.05
CA VAL A 91 -56.73 16.00 -4.29
C VAL A 91 -57.10 15.39 -5.65
N SER A 92 -56.11 15.17 -6.50
CA SER A 92 -56.20 14.40 -7.73
C SER A 92 -55.08 13.35 -7.78
N TYR A 93 -55.27 12.30 -8.57
CA TYR A 93 -54.24 11.30 -8.82
C TYR A 93 -53.73 11.48 -10.24
N ARG A 94 -52.44 11.77 -10.40
CA ARG A 94 -51.79 11.89 -11.70
C ARG A 94 -50.99 10.62 -11.97
N GLU A 95 -51.14 10.06 -13.17
CA GLU A 95 -50.32 8.94 -13.63
C GLU A 95 -48.84 9.36 -13.63
N SER A 96 -47.99 8.51 -13.09
CA SER A 96 -46.53 8.66 -13.01
C SER A 96 -45.87 7.32 -13.29
N GLU A 97 -44.64 7.34 -13.76
CA GLU A 97 -43.85 6.11 -13.94
C GLU A 97 -42.92 5.89 -12.74
N SER A 98 -42.68 4.62 -12.43
CA SER A 98 -41.68 4.19 -11.45
C SER A 98 -40.97 2.96 -12.01
N THR A 99 -39.83 2.58 -11.41
CA THR A 99 -39.03 1.44 -11.87
C THR A 99 -38.96 0.39 -10.78
N ILE A 100 -39.18 -0.87 -11.17
CA ILE A 100 -38.82 -2.03 -10.36
C ILE A 100 -37.46 -2.51 -10.81
N TYR A 101 -36.56 -2.75 -9.87
CA TYR A 101 -35.30 -3.42 -10.11
C TYR A 101 -35.42 -4.88 -9.67
N LEU A 102 -34.96 -5.78 -10.52
CA LEU A 102 -34.92 -7.20 -10.28
C LEU A 102 -33.50 -7.71 -10.49
N LEU A 103 -33.03 -8.45 -9.51
CA LEU A 103 -31.70 -9.05 -9.52
C LEU A 103 -31.75 -10.51 -10.00
N PRO A 104 -30.66 -11.05 -10.57
CA PRO A 104 -30.62 -12.42 -11.05
C PRO A 104 -30.82 -13.46 -9.94
N GLU A 105 -31.44 -14.59 -10.26
CA GLU A 105 -31.48 -15.75 -9.36
C GLU A 105 -30.08 -16.37 -9.26
N ASN A 106 -29.43 -16.63 -10.40
CA ASN A 106 -28.08 -17.16 -10.45
C ASN A 106 -27.19 -16.29 -11.35
N LEU A 107 -25.94 -16.10 -10.92
CA LEU A 107 -24.89 -15.44 -11.69
C LEU A 107 -23.59 -16.21 -11.55
N THR A 108 -23.03 -16.64 -12.67
CA THR A 108 -21.71 -17.24 -12.76
C THR A 108 -20.81 -16.34 -13.58
N ILE A 109 -19.66 -15.96 -13.01
CA ILE A 109 -18.65 -15.12 -13.65
C ILE A 109 -17.35 -15.92 -13.75
N LYS A 110 -16.78 -15.99 -14.96
CA LYS A 110 -15.44 -16.53 -15.21
C LYS A 110 -14.57 -15.43 -15.78
N ALA A 111 -13.49 -15.09 -15.09
CA ALA A 111 -12.57 -14.04 -15.51
C ALA A 111 -11.15 -14.60 -15.68
N ASP A 112 -10.58 -14.40 -16.87
CA ASP A 112 -9.16 -14.62 -17.15
C ASP A 112 -8.47 -13.25 -17.21
N ALA A 113 -7.60 -12.96 -16.24
CA ALA A 113 -6.82 -11.74 -16.18
C ALA A 113 -5.36 -12.00 -16.57
N ASN A 114 -4.83 -11.18 -17.48
CA ASN A 114 -3.43 -11.21 -17.90
C ASN A 114 -2.77 -9.87 -17.53
N PRO A 115 -2.25 -9.73 -16.29
CA PRO A 115 -1.56 -8.53 -15.87
C PRO A 115 -0.16 -8.40 -16.49
N GLU A 116 0.24 -7.16 -16.71
CA GLU A 116 1.54 -6.73 -17.24
C GLU A 116 1.98 -5.43 -16.55
N ILE A 117 3.28 -5.14 -16.62
CA ILE A 117 3.84 -3.91 -16.06
C ILE A 117 3.97 -2.89 -17.18
N LEU A 118 3.40 -1.70 -16.98
CA LEU A 118 3.69 -0.53 -17.80
C LEU A 118 4.61 0.42 -17.05
N HIS A 119 5.51 1.03 -17.81
CA HIS A 119 6.50 1.97 -17.29
C HIS A 119 6.14 3.40 -17.65
N ARG A 120 6.36 4.31 -16.70
CA ARG A 120 6.35 5.75 -16.95
C ARG A 120 7.56 6.39 -16.28
N GLY A 121 8.56 6.71 -17.08
CA GLY A 121 9.85 7.15 -16.55
C GLY A 121 10.47 6.01 -15.75
N ILE A 122 10.60 6.19 -14.44
CA ILE A 122 11.16 5.23 -13.49
C ILE A 122 10.07 4.51 -12.65
N PHE A 123 8.80 4.80 -12.91
CA PHE A 123 7.67 4.29 -12.13
C PHE A 123 6.97 3.16 -12.86
N ASP A 124 6.51 2.16 -12.09
CA ASP A 124 5.86 0.96 -12.59
C ASP A 124 4.41 0.92 -12.15
N ALA A 125 3.52 0.55 -13.08
CA ALA A 125 2.11 0.30 -12.79
C ALA A 125 1.68 -1.05 -13.34
N VAL A 126 0.91 -1.80 -12.55
CA VAL A 126 0.30 -3.05 -13.01
C VAL A 126 -0.99 -2.73 -13.75
N VAL A 127 -1.02 -3.06 -15.04
CA VAL A 127 -2.23 -3.04 -15.85
C VAL A 127 -2.59 -4.46 -16.26
N TYR A 128 -3.78 -4.67 -16.81
CA TYR A 128 -4.17 -5.98 -17.31
C TYR A 128 -5.13 -5.88 -18.49
N ASN A 129 -5.14 -6.96 -19.26
CA ASN A 129 -6.24 -7.31 -20.15
C ASN A 129 -6.98 -8.50 -19.54
N SER A 130 -8.31 -8.53 -19.68
CA SER A 130 -9.15 -9.55 -19.11
C SER A 130 -10.29 -9.95 -20.03
N LYS A 131 -10.62 -11.24 -20.01
CA LYS A 131 -11.81 -11.80 -20.66
C LYS A 131 -12.75 -12.30 -19.59
N ILE A 132 -13.95 -11.74 -19.56
CA ILE A 132 -14.94 -12.01 -18.52
C ILE A 132 -16.19 -12.56 -19.18
N ASN A 133 -16.53 -13.81 -18.85
CA ASN A 133 -17.76 -14.45 -19.28
C ASN A 133 -18.77 -14.42 -18.14
N LEU A 134 -19.95 -13.87 -18.40
CA LEU A 134 -21.07 -13.80 -17.47
C LEU A 134 -22.21 -14.67 -18.00
N THR A 135 -22.74 -15.53 -17.12
CA THR A 135 -23.88 -16.41 -17.41
C THR A 135 -24.82 -16.45 -16.23
N GLY A 136 -26.12 -16.58 -16.47
CA GLY A 136 -27.09 -16.64 -15.39
C GLY A 136 -28.53 -16.60 -15.86
N ASN A 137 -29.43 -16.39 -14.91
CA ASN A 137 -30.86 -16.28 -15.19
C ASN A 137 -31.58 -15.38 -14.19
N PHE A 138 -32.62 -14.72 -14.68
CA PHE A 138 -33.62 -14.04 -13.86
C PHE A 138 -34.76 -15.00 -13.52
N SER A 139 -35.39 -14.79 -12.36
CA SER A 139 -36.63 -15.48 -11.96
C SER A 139 -37.85 -14.60 -12.27
N ASN A 140 -39.05 -15.16 -12.12
CA ASN A 140 -40.27 -14.39 -12.28
C ASN A 140 -40.39 -13.36 -11.15
N LEU A 141 -40.79 -12.15 -11.52
CA LEU A 141 -40.94 -11.03 -10.60
C LEU A 141 -42.05 -11.32 -9.58
N GLU A 142 -41.72 -11.28 -8.30
CA GLU A 142 -42.68 -11.55 -7.22
C GLU A 142 -43.47 -10.28 -6.86
N LEU A 143 -44.34 -9.86 -7.77
CA LEU A 143 -45.10 -8.60 -7.65
C LEU A 143 -46.05 -8.53 -6.45
N ARG A 144 -46.62 -9.68 -6.06
CA ARG A 144 -47.60 -9.77 -4.95
C ARG A 144 -46.99 -9.39 -3.60
N LYS A 145 -45.74 -9.75 -3.34
CA LYS A 145 -45.05 -9.40 -2.08
C LYS A 145 -44.70 -7.91 -2.00
N SER A 146 -44.62 -7.22 -3.14
CA SER A 146 -44.32 -5.79 -3.24
C SER A 146 -45.57 -4.91 -3.39
N GLY A 147 -46.77 -5.50 -3.41
CA GLY A 147 -48.04 -4.74 -3.52
C GLY A 147 -48.31 -4.16 -4.91
N ILE A 148 -47.68 -4.70 -5.96
CA ILE A 148 -47.76 -4.15 -7.32
C ILE A 148 -48.70 -5.01 -8.17
N ASN A 149 -49.67 -4.39 -8.86
CA ASN A 149 -50.52 -5.10 -9.82
C ASN A 149 -49.70 -5.46 -11.08
N PRO A 150 -49.62 -6.74 -11.50
CA PRO A 150 -48.97 -7.15 -12.74
C PRO A 150 -49.42 -6.45 -14.00
N GLU A 151 -50.65 -5.92 -14.03
CA GLU A 151 -51.19 -5.17 -15.16
C GLU A 151 -50.52 -3.79 -15.34
N ASN A 152 -49.90 -3.26 -14.29
CA ASN A 152 -49.23 -1.97 -14.33
C ASN A 152 -47.81 -2.05 -14.91
N VAL A 153 -47.30 -3.25 -15.21
CA VAL A 153 -45.95 -3.44 -15.75
C VAL A 153 -45.92 -3.16 -17.25
N ILE A 154 -45.01 -2.28 -17.66
CA ILE A 154 -44.81 -1.85 -19.03
C ILE A 154 -43.75 -2.78 -19.68
N TRP A 155 -44.22 -3.93 -20.15
CA TRP A 155 -43.37 -5.04 -20.63
C TRP A 155 -42.61 -4.76 -21.93
N ASP A 156 -43.00 -3.76 -22.71
CA ASP A 156 -42.36 -3.40 -23.99
C ASP A 156 -41.09 -2.54 -23.83
N ARG A 157 -40.85 -1.99 -22.62
CA ARG A 157 -39.70 -1.11 -22.31
C ARG A 157 -38.82 -1.65 -21.18
N VAL A 158 -38.66 -2.97 -21.08
CA VAL A 158 -37.78 -3.57 -20.07
C VAL A 158 -36.32 -3.30 -20.44
N LYS A 159 -35.51 -2.87 -19.46
CA LYS A 159 -34.09 -2.60 -19.65
C LYS A 159 -33.26 -3.59 -18.83
N ILE A 160 -32.17 -4.10 -19.39
CA ILE A 160 -31.16 -4.86 -18.65
C ILE A 160 -29.89 -4.04 -18.65
N ILE A 161 -29.39 -3.73 -17.45
CA ILE A 161 -28.21 -2.90 -17.28
C ILE A 161 -27.07 -3.68 -16.61
N THR A 162 -25.85 -3.44 -17.08
CA THR A 162 -24.61 -3.91 -16.46
C THR A 162 -23.69 -2.71 -16.28
N GLY A 163 -23.23 -2.48 -15.06
CA GLY A 163 -22.27 -1.46 -14.71
C GLY A 163 -20.83 -1.90 -14.94
N ILE A 164 -20.01 -0.95 -15.40
CA ILE A 164 -18.56 -1.07 -15.54
C ILE A 164 -17.96 0.22 -15.01
N SER A 165 -17.06 0.17 -14.02
CA SER A 165 -16.52 1.39 -13.38
C SER A 165 -15.83 2.35 -14.36
N ASP A 166 -15.13 1.86 -15.39
CA ASP A 166 -14.51 2.69 -16.45
C ASP A 166 -14.75 2.09 -17.85
N LEU A 167 -15.70 2.68 -18.59
CA LEU A 167 -16.07 2.26 -19.96
C LEU A 167 -14.90 2.37 -20.96
N LYS A 168 -13.86 3.18 -20.69
CA LYS A 168 -12.66 3.27 -21.52
C LYS A 168 -11.89 1.94 -21.60
N GLY A 169 -12.09 1.09 -20.61
CA GLY A 169 -11.51 -0.25 -20.54
C GLY A 169 -12.18 -1.25 -21.48
N LEU A 170 -13.38 -0.97 -21.98
CA LEU A 170 -14.13 -1.90 -22.81
C LEU A 170 -13.58 -1.94 -24.25
N LYS A 171 -13.13 -3.12 -24.68
CA LYS A 171 -12.46 -3.32 -25.99
C LYS A 171 -13.39 -3.89 -27.07
N ASN A 172 -14.49 -4.51 -26.68
CA ASN A 172 -15.50 -5.04 -27.58
C ASN A 172 -16.83 -4.28 -27.44
N THR A 173 -17.72 -4.39 -28.43
CA THR A 173 -19.13 -4.02 -28.25
C THR A 173 -19.86 -5.22 -27.64
N PRO A 174 -20.31 -5.17 -26.37
CA PRO A 174 -20.88 -6.33 -25.72
C PRO A 174 -22.20 -6.71 -26.39
N ARG A 175 -22.32 -8.00 -26.70
CA ARG A 175 -23.56 -8.59 -27.20
C ARG A 175 -24.14 -9.46 -26.10
N ILE A 176 -25.32 -9.11 -25.64
CA ILE A 176 -26.03 -9.84 -24.60
C ILE A 176 -27.00 -10.80 -25.27
N LYS A 177 -26.78 -12.08 -25.04
CA LYS A 177 -27.72 -13.13 -25.41
C LYS A 177 -28.76 -13.24 -24.31
N LEU A 178 -30.02 -13.03 -24.65
CA LEU A 178 -31.18 -13.16 -23.77
C LEU A 178 -32.07 -14.27 -24.33
N SER A 179 -32.12 -15.41 -23.64
CA SER A 179 -32.67 -16.65 -24.20
C SER A 179 -32.08 -16.94 -25.59
N ASP A 180 -32.87 -16.80 -26.66
CA ASP A 180 -32.44 -17.07 -28.05
C ASP A 180 -32.12 -15.80 -28.86
N SER A 181 -32.40 -14.61 -28.33
CA SER A 181 -32.14 -13.34 -29.02
C SER A 181 -30.81 -12.72 -28.59
N ILE A 182 -30.11 -12.11 -29.53
CA ILE A 182 -28.85 -11.40 -29.28
C ILE A 182 -29.11 -9.90 -29.45
N HIS A 183 -28.71 -9.13 -28.45
CA HIS A 183 -28.86 -7.68 -28.44
C HIS A 183 -27.50 -7.02 -28.24
N SER A 184 -27.26 -5.92 -28.95
CA SER A 184 -26.07 -5.08 -28.71
C SER A 184 -26.35 -4.17 -27.52
N ALA A 185 -25.41 -4.10 -26.58
CA ALA A 185 -25.51 -3.19 -25.45
C ALA A 185 -25.00 -1.80 -25.82
N GLU A 186 -25.66 -0.75 -25.32
CA GLU A 186 -25.30 0.65 -25.55
C GLU A 186 -25.03 1.36 -24.21
N PRO A 187 -24.11 2.34 -24.17
CA PRO A 187 -23.94 3.17 -22.98
C PRO A 187 -25.24 3.89 -22.60
N ASP A 188 -25.62 3.82 -21.34
CA ASP A 188 -26.84 4.45 -20.82
C ASP A 188 -26.58 5.24 -19.53
N PHE A 189 -27.00 6.50 -19.56
CA PHE A 189 -26.78 7.49 -18.48
C PHE A 189 -28.11 8.00 -17.90
N SER A 190 -29.18 7.24 -18.11
CA SER A 190 -30.50 7.55 -17.56
C SER A 190 -30.47 7.60 -16.02
N THR A 191 -31.25 8.50 -15.41
CA THR A 191 -31.20 8.79 -13.96
C THR A 191 -31.72 7.64 -13.09
N GLU A 192 -32.52 6.74 -13.66
CA GLU A 192 -32.98 5.51 -13.03
C GLU A 192 -31.91 4.41 -12.95
N ASN A 193 -30.71 4.63 -13.51
CA ASN A 193 -29.67 3.62 -13.45
C ASN A 193 -29.04 3.51 -12.05
N VAL A 194 -28.70 2.28 -11.66
CA VAL A 194 -28.14 1.98 -10.32
C VAL A 194 -26.60 2.07 -10.29
N PHE A 195 -25.97 2.06 -11.47
CA PHE A 195 -24.52 2.19 -11.60
C PHE A 195 -24.14 3.53 -12.22
N LYS A 196 -22.90 3.97 -12.00
CA LYS A 196 -22.40 5.25 -12.53
C LYS A 196 -22.29 5.23 -14.06
N ASN A 197 -21.85 4.11 -14.59
CA ASN A 197 -21.57 3.87 -16.00
C ASN A 197 -22.26 2.56 -16.37
N ASN A 198 -23.26 2.60 -17.25
CA ASN A 198 -24.09 1.43 -17.55
C ASN A 198 -23.99 1.08 -19.03
N LEU A 199 -24.00 -0.21 -19.30
CA LEU A 199 -24.35 -0.78 -20.58
C LEU A 199 -25.78 -1.29 -20.48
N ALA A 200 -26.65 -0.82 -21.37
CA ALA A 200 -28.05 -1.18 -21.39
C ALA A 200 -28.45 -1.95 -22.65
N VAL A 201 -29.40 -2.86 -22.48
CA VAL A 201 -30.17 -3.48 -23.56
C VAL A 201 -31.64 -3.27 -23.29
N LEU A 202 -32.37 -2.74 -24.28
CA LEU A 202 -33.82 -2.66 -24.27
C LEU A 202 -34.42 -3.94 -24.84
N VAL A 203 -35.40 -4.49 -24.12
CA VAL A 203 -36.05 -5.77 -24.43
C VAL A 203 -37.55 -5.57 -24.41
N ASN A 204 -38.21 -5.98 -25.50
CA ASN A 204 -39.66 -6.01 -25.57
C ASN A 204 -40.17 -7.40 -25.14
N LEU A 205 -40.74 -7.46 -23.94
CA LEU A 205 -41.32 -8.65 -23.33
C LEU A 205 -42.86 -8.61 -23.35
N ALA A 206 -43.48 -7.73 -24.14
CA ALA A 206 -44.94 -7.56 -24.16
C ALA A 206 -45.71 -8.83 -24.58
N LYS A 207 -45.09 -9.68 -25.41
CA LYS A 207 -45.68 -10.95 -25.85
C LYS A 207 -45.67 -12.03 -24.76
N THR A 208 -44.58 -12.13 -24.00
CA THR A 208 -44.38 -13.22 -23.03
C THR A 208 -44.80 -12.84 -21.61
N LYS A 209 -44.78 -11.53 -21.28
CA LYS A 209 -45.12 -10.97 -19.96
C LYS A 209 -44.45 -11.71 -18.79
N THR A 210 -43.18 -12.08 -18.98
CA THR A 210 -42.36 -12.80 -17.99
C THR A 210 -41.00 -12.15 -17.86
N SER A 211 -40.46 -12.10 -16.64
CA SER A 211 -39.09 -11.70 -16.36
C SER A 211 -38.14 -12.90 -16.24
N ALA A 212 -38.64 -14.13 -16.41
CA ALA A 212 -37.82 -15.33 -16.28
C ALA A 212 -37.15 -15.67 -17.61
N PHE A 213 -35.86 -15.40 -17.71
CA PHE A 213 -35.04 -15.80 -18.86
C PHE A 213 -33.55 -15.91 -18.49
N SER A 214 -32.82 -16.67 -19.30
CA SER A 214 -31.36 -16.81 -19.18
C SER A 214 -30.65 -15.67 -19.90
N PHE A 215 -29.48 -15.28 -19.39
CA PHE A 215 -28.59 -14.34 -20.06
C PHE A 215 -27.17 -14.90 -20.17
N SER A 216 -26.45 -14.47 -21.19
CA SER A 216 -25.01 -14.68 -21.32
C SER A 216 -24.36 -13.57 -22.15
N TYR A 217 -23.17 -13.13 -21.72
CA TYR A 217 -22.37 -12.15 -22.45
C TYR A 217 -20.90 -12.20 -22.05
N ASP A 218 -20.06 -11.70 -22.96
CA ASP A 218 -18.62 -11.58 -22.77
C ASP A 218 -18.19 -10.12 -22.75
N LEU A 219 -17.34 -9.78 -21.81
CA LEU A 219 -16.64 -8.50 -21.72
C LEU A 219 -15.15 -8.71 -21.96
N ASP A 220 -14.59 -8.01 -22.95
CA ASP A 220 -13.13 -7.86 -23.13
C ASP A 220 -12.75 -6.52 -22.50
N LEU A 221 -12.19 -6.56 -21.29
CA LEU A 221 -11.86 -5.39 -20.49
C LEU A 221 -10.36 -5.27 -20.30
N ARG A 222 -9.84 -4.06 -20.47
CA ARG A 222 -8.57 -3.65 -19.89
C ARG A 222 -8.82 -2.84 -18.62
N GLY A 223 -7.93 -2.97 -17.65
CA GLY A 223 -7.98 -2.24 -16.39
C GLY A 223 -6.59 -2.05 -15.79
N SER A 224 -6.53 -1.42 -14.63
CA SER A 224 -5.30 -1.25 -13.86
C SER A 224 -5.53 -1.49 -12.39
N GLY A 225 -4.51 -2.03 -11.70
CA GLY A 225 -4.48 -2.24 -10.25
C GLY A 225 -5.44 -3.30 -9.71
N GLU A 226 -6.72 -3.24 -10.05
CA GLU A 226 -7.80 -3.99 -9.41
C GLU A 226 -8.84 -4.46 -10.43
N LEU A 227 -9.29 -5.70 -10.24
CA LEU A 227 -10.47 -6.29 -10.88
C LEU A 227 -11.43 -6.76 -9.80
N SER A 228 -12.58 -6.10 -9.67
CA SER A 228 -13.61 -6.39 -8.69
C SER A 228 -14.98 -6.69 -9.31
N PHE A 229 -15.84 -7.30 -8.51
CA PHE A 229 -17.16 -7.77 -8.87
C PHE A 229 -18.15 -7.39 -7.78
N LEU A 230 -19.36 -7.03 -8.18
CA LEU A 230 -20.45 -6.76 -7.25
C LEU A 230 -21.38 -7.96 -7.13
N HIS A 231 -21.67 -8.38 -5.90
CA HIS A 231 -22.64 -9.45 -5.63
C HIS A 231 -24.07 -8.99 -5.93
N VAL A 232 -24.52 -9.23 -7.16
CA VAL A 232 -25.87 -8.84 -7.58
C VAL A 232 -26.87 -9.98 -7.67
N ALA A 233 -26.51 -11.26 -7.63
CA ALA A 233 -27.50 -12.35 -7.74
C ALA A 233 -27.97 -12.91 -6.39
N LYS A 234 -28.93 -13.84 -6.41
CA LYS A 234 -29.29 -14.62 -5.22
C LYS A 234 -28.27 -15.70 -4.90
N ASN A 235 -27.72 -16.34 -5.93
CA ASN A 235 -26.53 -17.17 -5.86
C ASN A 235 -25.50 -16.62 -6.84
N THR A 236 -24.33 -16.22 -6.34
CA THR A 236 -23.22 -15.78 -7.20
C THR A 236 -22.05 -16.74 -7.05
N SER A 237 -21.50 -17.18 -8.18
CA SER A 237 -20.24 -17.92 -8.25
C SER A 237 -19.26 -17.16 -9.15
N VAL A 238 -18.06 -16.90 -8.65
CA VAL A 238 -17.02 -16.21 -9.41
C VAL A 238 -15.75 -17.03 -9.40
N ASN A 239 -15.18 -17.25 -10.58
CA ASN A 239 -13.87 -17.86 -10.74
C ASN A 239 -12.95 -16.88 -11.48
N VAL A 240 -11.83 -16.54 -10.85
CA VAL A 240 -10.81 -15.67 -11.42
C VAL A 240 -9.52 -16.47 -11.56
N THR A 241 -8.97 -16.47 -12.75
CA THR A 241 -7.63 -17.00 -13.04
C THR A 241 -6.75 -15.86 -13.53
N GLY A 242 -5.49 -15.80 -13.11
CA GLY A 242 -4.58 -14.82 -13.68
C GLY A 242 -3.13 -15.23 -13.68
N LYS A 243 -2.37 -14.69 -14.65
CA LYS A 243 -0.93 -14.94 -14.81
C LYS A 243 -0.10 -13.97 -13.97
N TRP A 244 -0.33 -13.98 -12.66
CA TRP A 244 0.34 -13.11 -11.71
C TRP A 244 0.74 -13.84 -10.44
N GLY A 245 1.93 -13.53 -9.90
CA GLY A 245 2.48 -14.18 -8.70
C GLY A 245 2.05 -13.56 -7.38
N ASN A 246 1.60 -12.31 -7.38
CA ASN A 246 1.32 -11.54 -6.17
C ASN A 246 -0.09 -10.93 -6.18
N PRO A 247 -1.16 -11.76 -6.22
CA PRO A 247 -2.52 -11.27 -6.04
C PRO A 247 -2.77 -10.93 -4.57
N SER A 248 -3.56 -9.89 -4.34
CA SER A 248 -4.16 -9.58 -3.04
C SER A 248 -5.67 -9.65 -3.18
N PHE A 249 -6.32 -10.49 -2.39
CA PHE A 249 -7.79 -10.57 -2.37
C PHE A 249 -8.35 -9.45 -1.50
N ILE A 250 -9.35 -8.74 -2.02
CA ILE A 250 -9.87 -7.50 -1.44
C ILE A 250 -11.41 -7.50 -1.42
N GLY A 251 -11.97 -6.49 -0.74
CA GLY A 251 -13.40 -6.33 -0.55
C GLY A 251 -13.92 -7.11 0.65
N ASN A 252 -15.24 -7.31 0.69
CA ASN A 252 -15.91 -7.87 1.86
C ASN A 252 -15.89 -9.42 1.90
N PHE A 253 -15.42 -10.07 0.83
CA PHE A 253 -15.38 -11.53 0.71
C PHE A 253 -14.01 -12.01 0.23
N LEU A 254 -13.37 -12.85 1.05
CA LEU A 254 -12.21 -13.64 0.61
C LEU A 254 -12.68 -14.86 -0.18
N PRO A 255 -11.86 -15.39 -1.11
CA PRO A 255 -12.21 -16.58 -1.86
C PRO A 255 -12.28 -17.81 -0.96
N ASP A 256 -13.23 -18.70 -1.24
CA ASP A 256 -13.43 -19.99 -0.57
C ASP A 256 -12.26 -20.94 -0.86
N ASP A 257 -11.80 -20.96 -2.11
CA ASP A 257 -10.58 -21.67 -2.54
C ASP A 257 -9.65 -20.72 -3.30
N ARG A 258 -8.35 -20.83 -3.03
CA ARG A 258 -7.31 -20.06 -3.72
C ARG A 258 -6.02 -20.85 -3.84
N LYS A 259 -5.37 -20.74 -4.99
CA LYS A 259 -4.02 -21.26 -5.23
C LYS A 259 -3.18 -20.14 -5.82
N ILE A 260 -2.04 -19.87 -5.20
CA ILE A 260 -1.07 -18.87 -5.67
C ILE A 260 0.24 -19.60 -5.93
N ASN A 261 0.73 -19.47 -7.15
CA ASN A 261 2.05 -19.92 -7.57
C ASN A 261 2.89 -18.69 -7.96
N LYS A 262 4.19 -18.88 -8.21
CA LYS A 262 5.13 -17.79 -8.53
C LYS A 262 4.67 -16.89 -9.70
N ASN A 263 3.94 -17.45 -10.67
CA ASN A 263 3.56 -16.74 -11.91
C ASN A 263 2.05 -16.78 -12.20
N ASN A 264 1.24 -17.44 -11.37
CA ASN A 264 -0.19 -17.56 -11.63
C ASN A 264 -0.98 -17.72 -10.33
N PHE A 265 -2.27 -17.40 -10.41
CA PHE A 265 -3.21 -17.66 -9.34
C PHE A 265 -4.57 -18.10 -9.88
N THR A 266 -5.31 -18.80 -9.02
CA THR A 266 -6.72 -19.14 -9.22
C THR A 266 -7.48 -18.87 -7.93
N SER A 267 -8.70 -18.36 -8.03
CA SER A 267 -9.55 -18.07 -6.87
C SER A 267 -11.02 -18.26 -7.21
N GLU A 268 -11.76 -18.82 -6.25
CA GLU A 268 -13.19 -19.11 -6.37
C GLU A 268 -13.97 -18.51 -5.20
N TRP A 269 -15.08 -17.84 -5.50
CA TRP A 269 -16.04 -17.33 -4.52
C TRP A 269 -17.43 -17.93 -4.76
N LYS A 270 -18.14 -18.27 -3.68
CA LYS A 270 -19.56 -18.63 -3.68
C LYS A 270 -20.27 -17.84 -2.59
N MET A 271 -21.38 -17.20 -2.97
CA MET A 271 -22.11 -16.31 -2.07
C MET A 271 -23.61 -16.34 -2.35
N SER A 272 -24.37 -16.11 -1.29
CA SER A 272 -25.83 -16.06 -1.31
C SER A 272 -26.33 -14.64 -1.04
N ASN A 273 -27.57 -14.33 -1.42
CA ASN A 273 -28.20 -13.03 -1.14
C ASN A 273 -28.18 -12.60 0.34
N PHE A 274 -28.00 -13.52 1.29
CA PHE A 274 -27.86 -13.16 2.71
C PHE A 274 -26.54 -12.42 3.01
N ASN A 275 -25.58 -12.47 2.10
CA ASN A 275 -24.28 -11.84 2.23
C ASN A 275 -24.26 -10.38 1.76
N ARG A 276 -25.40 -9.73 1.48
CA ARG A 276 -25.43 -8.34 0.98
C ARG A 276 -26.55 -7.50 1.61
N PRO A 277 -26.37 -6.18 1.76
CA PRO A 277 -27.33 -5.32 2.45
C PRO A 277 -28.42 -4.75 1.52
N PHE A 278 -28.89 -5.51 0.53
CA PHE A 278 -29.97 -5.06 -0.36
C PHE A 278 -30.86 -6.20 -0.87
N PRO A 279 -32.16 -5.92 -1.10
CA PRO A 279 -33.14 -6.94 -1.45
C PRO A 279 -32.95 -7.47 -2.88
N GLN A 280 -33.53 -8.64 -3.15
CA GLN A 280 -33.54 -9.27 -4.48
C GLN A 280 -34.34 -8.45 -5.52
N GLN A 281 -35.33 -7.68 -5.06
CA GLN A 281 -36.14 -6.80 -5.89
C GLN A 281 -36.58 -5.59 -5.05
N TRP A 282 -36.73 -4.43 -5.67
CA TRP A 282 -37.28 -3.24 -5.03
C TRP A 282 -37.90 -2.30 -6.05
N GLN A 283 -38.77 -1.40 -5.59
CA GLN A 283 -39.38 -0.34 -6.39
C GLN A 283 -38.76 1.01 -6.01
N GLY A 284 -38.59 1.90 -6.98
CA GLY A 284 -38.32 3.31 -6.72
C GLY A 284 -36.94 3.76 -7.19
N SER A 285 -36.16 4.38 -6.30
CA SER A 285 -34.85 4.95 -6.63
C SER A 285 -33.72 3.92 -6.46
N HIS A 286 -32.53 4.29 -6.93
CA HIS A 286 -31.29 3.54 -6.74
C HIS A 286 -30.84 3.44 -5.26
N GLN A 287 -31.60 3.96 -4.29
CA GLN A 287 -31.23 4.03 -2.87
C GLN A 287 -30.91 2.67 -2.24
N ALA A 288 -31.55 1.59 -2.70
CA ALA A 288 -31.24 0.24 -2.21
C ALA A 288 -29.77 -0.16 -2.49
N MET A 289 -29.19 0.34 -3.58
CA MET A 289 -27.82 0.09 -4.02
C MET A 289 -26.97 1.38 -3.97
N GLU A 290 -27.11 2.17 -2.89
CA GLU A 290 -26.16 3.25 -2.60
C GLU A 290 -24.72 2.74 -2.48
N VAL A 291 -23.77 3.67 -2.62
CA VAL A 291 -22.33 3.37 -2.64
C VAL A 291 -21.91 2.51 -1.43
N GLU A 292 -22.33 2.87 -0.22
CA GLU A 292 -22.00 2.12 0.99
C GLU A 292 -22.49 0.66 0.95
N ASN A 293 -23.71 0.43 0.45
CA ASN A 293 -24.28 -0.91 0.33
C ASN A 293 -23.57 -1.74 -0.75
N ARG A 294 -23.13 -1.08 -1.84
CA ARG A 294 -22.37 -1.73 -2.91
C ARG A 294 -20.96 -2.11 -2.43
N ASP A 295 -20.31 -1.27 -1.65
CA ASP A 295 -18.97 -1.56 -1.12
C ASP A 295 -19.01 -2.80 -0.22
N LYS A 296 -20.06 -2.95 0.61
CA LYS A 296 -20.31 -4.14 1.45
C LYS A 296 -20.61 -5.42 0.65
N ALA A 297 -20.95 -5.29 -0.63
CA ALA A 297 -21.23 -6.41 -1.54
C ALA A 297 -20.14 -6.61 -2.61
N SER A 298 -19.04 -5.85 -2.54
CA SER A 298 -17.95 -5.89 -3.52
C SER A 298 -16.81 -6.78 -3.05
N PHE A 299 -16.16 -7.45 -4.00
CA PHE A 299 -15.02 -8.33 -3.76
C PHE A 299 -14.18 -8.45 -5.04
N GLY A 300 -12.92 -8.87 -4.91
CA GLY A 300 -12.08 -9.02 -6.09
C GLY A 300 -10.62 -9.30 -5.80
N VAL A 301 -9.80 -8.99 -6.81
CA VAL A 301 -8.37 -9.15 -6.77
C VAL A 301 -7.67 -7.85 -7.13
N LYS A 302 -6.70 -7.46 -6.30
CA LYS A 302 -5.73 -6.40 -6.55
C LYS A 302 -4.40 -7.02 -6.96
N PHE A 303 -3.83 -6.54 -8.06
CA PHE A 303 -2.56 -7.02 -8.60
C PHE A 303 -1.43 -6.16 -8.02
N LEU A 304 -0.75 -6.69 -6.99
CA LEU A 304 0.35 -5.97 -6.34
C LEU A 304 1.64 -6.07 -7.17
N LEU A 305 2.45 -5.02 -7.14
CA LEU A 305 3.82 -5.10 -7.63
C LEU A 305 4.60 -6.14 -6.81
N PRO A 306 5.44 -6.99 -7.45
CA PRO A 306 6.16 -8.04 -6.75
C PRO A 306 7.09 -7.57 -5.63
N VAL A 307 7.64 -6.36 -5.77
CA VAL A 307 8.53 -5.76 -4.77
C VAL A 307 8.23 -4.27 -4.72
N ASP A 308 7.68 -3.80 -3.60
CA ASP A 308 7.56 -2.37 -3.35
C ASP A 308 8.89 -1.83 -2.81
N GLN A 309 9.68 -1.25 -3.70
CA GLN A 309 11.00 -0.68 -3.39
C GLN A 309 10.91 0.51 -2.42
N TYR A 310 9.83 1.29 -2.47
CA TYR A 310 9.64 2.46 -1.61
C TYR A 310 9.36 2.03 -0.18
N GLN A 311 8.49 1.04 0.02
CA GLN A 311 8.25 0.47 1.35
C GLN A 311 9.52 -0.14 1.97
N LYS A 312 10.29 -0.92 1.19
CA LYS A 312 11.55 -1.49 1.69
C LYS A 312 12.58 -0.41 2.03
N THR A 313 12.69 0.63 1.20
CA THR A 313 13.60 1.77 1.43
C THR A 313 13.18 2.59 2.65
N MET A 314 11.88 2.86 2.82
CA MET A 314 11.31 3.51 3.99
C MET A 314 11.59 2.72 5.27
N ARG A 315 11.40 1.38 5.25
CA ARG A 315 11.77 0.52 6.38
C ARG A 315 13.25 0.62 6.69
N SER A 316 14.13 0.58 5.68
CA SER A 316 15.58 0.78 5.89
C SER A 316 15.90 2.13 6.53
N ALA A 317 15.28 3.22 6.07
CA ALA A 317 15.49 4.56 6.59
C ALA A 317 14.97 4.72 8.02
N LYS A 318 13.88 4.05 8.41
CA LYS A 318 13.40 4.01 9.79
C LYS A 318 14.39 3.31 10.74
N TYR A 319 15.11 2.31 10.25
CA TYR A 319 16.18 1.65 11.02
C TYR A 319 17.50 2.45 11.06
N SER A 320 17.57 3.64 10.46
CA SER A 320 18.80 4.44 10.44
C SER A 320 19.33 4.79 11.81
N ILE A 321 18.43 5.09 12.76
CA ILE A 321 18.79 5.45 14.13
C ILE A 321 19.58 4.33 14.83
N LEU A 322 19.17 3.08 14.60
CA LEU A 322 19.86 1.91 15.15
C LEU A 322 21.29 1.84 14.61
N VAL A 323 21.45 1.98 13.29
CA VAL A 323 22.76 1.94 12.62
C VAL A 323 23.65 3.10 13.09
N ILE A 324 23.12 4.31 13.23
CA ILE A 324 23.87 5.49 13.66
C ILE A 324 24.37 5.32 15.11
N ILE A 325 23.48 4.95 16.04
CA ILE A 325 23.81 4.73 17.46
C ILE A 325 24.91 3.66 17.57
N LEU A 326 24.67 2.51 16.96
CA LEU A 326 25.58 1.38 17.01
C LEU A 326 26.96 1.71 16.42
N SER A 327 26.99 2.46 15.32
CA SER A 327 28.22 2.87 14.66
C SER A 327 29.02 3.85 15.50
N PHE A 328 28.37 4.87 16.07
CA PHE A 328 29.04 5.85 16.94
C PHE A 328 29.55 5.24 18.24
N VAL A 329 28.76 4.35 18.85
CA VAL A 329 29.18 3.55 19.99
C VAL A 329 30.40 2.70 19.63
N SER A 330 30.38 2.03 18.48
CA SER A 330 31.50 1.20 18.02
C SER A 330 32.76 2.02 17.77
N LEU A 331 32.63 3.22 17.17
CA LEU A 331 33.75 4.16 17.02
C LEU A 331 34.32 4.59 18.36
N PHE A 332 33.45 4.89 19.33
CA PHE A 332 33.86 5.27 20.67
C PHE A 332 34.63 4.15 21.38
N PHE A 333 34.21 2.88 21.25
CA PHE A 333 34.99 1.75 21.77
C PHE A 333 36.35 1.60 21.09
N ILE A 334 36.42 1.76 19.76
CA ILE A 334 37.70 1.74 19.03
C ILE A 334 38.60 2.88 19.53
N GLU A 335 38.03 4.05 19.78
CA GLU A 335 38.72 5.21 20.34
C GLU A 335 39.37 4.89 21.70
N LEU A 336 38.59 4.30 22.61
CA LEU A 336 39.04 3.92 23.95
C LEU A 336 40.15 2.87 23.90
N LEU A 337 40.01 1.86 23.04
CA LEU A 337 40.99 0.77 22.89
C LEU A 337 42.31 1.26 22.27
N LYS A 338 42.24 2.19 21.30
CA LYS A 338 43.42 2.72 20.60
C LYS A 338 44.05 3.94 21.26
N LYS A 339 43.38 4.55 22.24
CA LYS A 339 43.83 5.78 22.93
C LYS A 339 44.10 6.95 21.97
N THR A 340 43.50 6.93 20.78
CA THR A 340 43.60 7.99 19.76
C THR A 340 42.33 8.81 19.78
N ARG A 341 42.40 10.11 20.07
CA ARG A 341 41.20 10.97 20.15
C ARG A 341 40.61 11.22 18.76
N ILE A 342 39.35 10.84 18.55
CA ILE A 342 38.57 11.20 17.36
C ILE A 342 37.95 12.59 17.58
N ASN A 343 38.13 13.52 16.64
CA ASN A 343 37.55 14.86 16.73
C ASN A 343 36.06 14.86 16.40
N LEU A 344 35.29 15.83 16.94
CA LEU A 344 33.84 15.93 16.70
C LEU A 344 33.49 16.01 15.20
N LEU A 345 34.29 16.75 14.41
CA LEU A 345 34.13 16.86 12.96
C LEU A 345 34.14 15.48 12.26
N GLN A 346 34.91 14.53 12.76
CA GLN A 346 35.00 13.19 12.17
C GLN A 346 33.75 12.37 12.44
N TYR A 347 33.17 12.49 13.63
CA TYR A 347 31.86 11.90 13.92
C TYR A 347 30.77 12.52 13.03
N VAL A 348 30.82 13.84 12.81
CA VAL A 348 29.88 14.53 11.89
C VAL A 348 30.02 13.98 10.46
N LEU A 349 31.24 13.83 9.94
CA LEU A 349 31.48 13.32 8.59
C LEU A 349 31.03 11.86 8.43
N ILE A 350 31.29 11.01 9.43
CA ILE A 350 30.82 9.61 9.42
C ILE A 350 29.29 9.56 9.51
N GLY A 351 28.69 10.40 10.35
CA GLY A 351 27.24 10.59 10.43
C GLY A 351 26.63 10.99 9.09
N ALA A 352 27.22 11.98 8.43
CA ALA A 352 26.78 12.43 7.11
C ALA A 352 26.88 11.31 6.07
N ALA A 353 27.96 10.52 6.05
CA ALA A 353 28.10 9.36 5.16
C ALA A 353 27.01 8.30 5.43
N MET A 354 26.66 8.05 6.69
CA MET A 354 25.56 7.14 7.07
C MET A 354 24.19 7.66 6.64
N ILE A 355 23.97 8.96 6.60
CA ILE A 355 22.71 9.53 6.08
C ILE A 355 22.67 9.45 4.55
N ILE A 356 23.78 9.79 3.89
CA ILE A 356 23.92 9.76 2.41
C ILE A 356 23.66 8.34 1.87
N TYR A 357 24.02 7.29 2.61
CA TYR A 357 23.65 5.91 2.30
C TYR A 357 22.17 5.74 1.88
N TYR A 358 21.23 6.36 2.60
CA TYR A 358 19.80 6.21 2.32
C TYR A 358 19.37 6.96 1.07
N ALA A 359 20.04 8.07 0.73
CA ALA A 359 19.84 8.75 -0.54
C ALA A 359 20.36 7.91 -1.71
N LEU A 360 21.52 7.26 -1.56
CA LEU A 360 22.03 6.31 -2.54
C LEU A 360 21.08 5.12 -2.70
N LEU A 361 20.63 4.53 -1.59
CA LEU A 361 19.70 3.40 -1.58
C LEU A 361 18.44 3.71 -2.37
N LEU A 362 17.80 4.86 -2.11
CA LEU A 362 16.63 5.32 -2.84
C LEU A 362 16.92 5.45 -4.34
N SER A 363 17.96 6.21 -4.70
CA SER A 363 18.32 6.47 -6.10
C SER A 363 18.64 5.20 -6.90
N PHE A 364 19.42 4.28 -6.33
CA PHE A 364 19.72 3.01 -6.99
C PHE A 364 18.53 2.07 -7.02
N SER A 365 17.67 2.07 -5.98
CA SER A 365 16.50 1.18 -5.93
C SER A 365 15.54 1.46 -7.08
N GLU A 366 15.41 2.75 -7.46
CA GLU A 366 14.61 3.20 -8.61
C GLU A 366 15.10 2.69 -9.97
N GLN A 367 16.35 2.22 -10.07
CA GLN A 367 16.98 1.81 -11.34
C GLN A 367 17.22 0.31 -11.46
N VAL A 368 17.68 -0.33 -10.37
CA VAL A 368 18.11 -1.74 -10.39
C VAL A 368 17.36 -2.62 -9.39
N GLY A 369 16.36 -2.06 -8.70
CA GLY A 369 15.60 -2.73 -7.65
C GLY A 369 16.29 -2.72 -6.30
N PHE A 370 15.51 -2.99 -5.25
CA PHE A 370 15.94 -2.84 -3.85
C PHE A 370 17.16 -3.69 -3.48
N ASP A 371 17.20 -4.97 -3.86
CA ASP A 371 18.23 -5.90 -3.38
C ASP A 371 19.62 -5.52 -3.90
N PHE A 372 19.74 -5.19 -5.19
CA PHE A 372 21.00 -4.73 -5.78
C PHE A 372 21.38 -3.33 -5.29
N ALA A 373 20.40 -2.43 -5.14
CA ALA A 373 20.64 -1.10 -4.60
C ALA A 373 21.17 -1.12 -3.17
N TYR A 374 20.62 -2.01 -2.32
CA TYR A 374 21.09 -2.22 -0.96
C TYR A 374 22.54 -2.67 -0.91
N LEU A 375 22.91 -3.64 -1.74
CA LEU A 375 24.27 -4.14 -1.82
C LEU A 375 25.26 -3.05 -2.31
N ILE A 376 24.90 -2.31 -3.36
CA ILE A 376 25.75 -1.24 -3.90
C ILE A 376 25.91 -0.11 -2.87
N ALA A 377 24.82 0.38 -2.30
CA ALA A 377 24.86 1.46 -1.32
C ALA A 377 25.65 1.06 -0.06
N SER A 378 25.44 -0.17 0.46
CA SER A 378 26.12 -0.63 1.67
C SER A 378 27.61 -0.80 1.43
N LEU A 379 28.03 -1.43 0.32
CA LEU A 379 29.44 -1.56 -0.04
C LEU A 379 30.12 -0.20 -0.23
N ALA A 380 29.44 0.74 -0.91
CA ALA A 380 29.97 2.08 -1.12
C ALA A 380 30.18 2.82 0.21
N THR A 381 29.20 2.80 1.12
CA THR A 381 29.28 3.46 2.42
C THR A 381 30.30 2.79 3.35
N ILE A 382 30.32 1.46 3.43
CA ILE A 382 31.31 0.71 4.21
C ILE A 382 32.72 1.05 3.73
N THR A 383 32.95 1.04 2.41
CA THR A 383 34.25 1.34 1.81
C THR A 383 34.69 2.77 2.10
N LEU A 384 33.80 3.75 1.90
CA LEU A 384 34.06 5.16 2.17
C LEU A 384 34.47 5.39 3.64
N ILE A 385 33.70 4.87 4.58
CA ILE A 385 33.97 5.05 6.01
C ILE A 385 35.24 4.30 6.43
N SER A 386 35.48 3.10 5.89
CA SER A 386 36.68 2.31 6.19
C SER A 386 37.95 3.00 5.70
N ILE A 387 37.95 3.54 4.48
CA ILE A 387 39.07 4.34 3.94
C ILE A 387 39.30 5.58 4.81
N PHE A 388 38.24 6.30 5.19
CA PHE A 388 38.33 7.48 6.04
C PHE A 388 38.96 7.18 7.41
N ILE A 389 38.51 6.11 8.07
CA ILE A 389 39.05 5.67 9.37
C ILE A 389 40.51 5.22 9.23
N GLY A 390 40.84 4.49 8.16
CA GLY A 390 42.20 4.00 7.91
C GLY A 390 43.19 5.13 7.67
N ALA A 391 42.79 6.13 6.89
CA ALA A 391 43.59 7.33 6.64
C ALA A 391 43.77 8.16 7.92
N PHE A 392 42.70 8.34 8.70
CA PHE A 392 42.75 9.12 9.93
C PHE A 392 43.61 8.46 11.02
N LEU A 393 43.40 7.17 11.29
CA LEU A 393 44.11 6.44 12.34
C LEU A 393 45.51 5.97 11.90
N ARG A 394 45.91 6.24 10.66
CA ARG A 394 47.16 5.75 10.02
C ARG A 394 47.36 4.24 10.24
N SER A 395 46.27 3.48 10.29
CA SER A 395 46.29 2.06 10.62
C SER A 395 45.12 1.33 9.95
N SER A 396 45.43 0.24 9.24
CA SER A 396 44.44 -0.59 8.56
C SER A 396 43.64 -1.49 9.51
N LYS A 397 44.19 -1.84 10.68
CA LYS A 397 43.54 -2.70 11.67
C LYS A 397 42.20 -2.13 12.20
N PRO A 398 42.13 -0.89 12.71
CA PRO A 398 40.87 -0.31 13.17
C PRO A 398 39.89 -0.05 12.03
N ALA A 399 40.38 0.29 10.84
CA ALA A 399 39.54 0.42 9.64
C ALA A 399 38.85 -0.90 9.28
N LEU A 400 39.59 -2.00 9.25
CA LEU A 400 39.06 -3.34 8.95
C LEU A 400 38.08 -3.80 10.04
N ALA A 401 38.41 -3.55 11.32
CA ALA A 401 37.50 -3.86 12.42
C ALA A 401 36.17 -3.09 12.29
N PHE A 402 36.22 -1.80 11.97
CA PHE A 402 35.01 -0.99 11.79
C PHE A 402 34.22 -1.38 10.54
N SER A 403 34.91 -1.71 9.44
CA SER A 403 34.29 -2.26 8.22
C SER A 403 33.49 -3.53 8.51
N LEU A 404 34.04 -4.43 9.32
CA LEU A 404 33.37 -5.68 9.69
C LEU A 404 32.13 -5.42 10.54
N ILE A 405 32.22 -4.49 11.50
CA ILE A 405 31.09 -4.08 12.34
C ILE A 405 29.95 -3.51 11.48
N LEU A 406 30.26 -2.57 10.57
CA LEU A 406 29.25 -2.03 9.66
C LEU A 406 28.68 -3.12 8.74
N GLY A 407 29.51 -4.03 8.23
CA GLY A 407 29.06 -5.16 7.43
C GLY A 407 28.05 -6.05 8.16
N ILE A 408 28.28 -6.32 9.45
CA ILE A 408 27.33 -7.05 10.30
C ILE A 408 26.02 -6.27 10.44
N PHE A 409 26.07 -4.96 10.71
CA PHE A 409 24.87 -4.15 10.87
C PHE A 409 24.04 -4.06 9.59
N TYR A 410 24.66 -3.78 8.44
CA TYR A 410 23.94 -3.75 7.17
C TYR A 410 23.40 -5.14 6.79
N SER A 411 24.15 -6.23 7.02
CA SER A 411 23.64 -7.58 6.80
C SER A 411 22.43 -7.90 7.69
N PHE A 412 22.50 -7.50 8.96
CA PHE A 412 21.40 -7.68 9.92
C PHE A 412 20.15 -6.90 9.52
N ILE A 413 20.30 -5.64 9.12
CA ILE A 413 19.19 -4.81 8.63
C ILE A 413 18.59 -5.42 7.36
N TYR A 414 19.39 -5.91 6.42
CA TYR A 414 18.90 -6.58 5.22
C TYR A 414 18.00 -7.77 5.55
N ILE A 415 18.42 -8.63 6.50
CA ILE A 415 17.62 -9.76 6.97
C ILE A 415 16.29 -9.29 7.58
N ILE A 416 16.30 -8.26 8.43
CA ILE A 416 15.07 -7.70 9.02
C ILE A 416 14.11 -7.20 7.95
N ILE A 417 14.61 -6.55 6.91
CA ILE A 417 13.76 -6.00 5.85
C ILE A 417 13.11 -7.12 5.05
N GLN A 418 13.85 -8.20 4.78
CA GLN A 418 13.34 -9.35 4.04
C GLN A 418 12.29 -10.16 4.83
N LEU A 419 12.35 -10.10 6.16
CA LEU A 419 11.32 -10.65 7.02
C LEU A 419 10.14 -9.68 7.11
N GLN A 420 9.00 -10.07 6.54
CA GLN A 420 7.77 -9.26 6.61
C GLN A 420 7.10 -9.41 7.98
N ASP A 421 6.71 -10.62 8.36
CA ASP A 421 5.96 -10.89 9.59
C ASP A 421 6.85 -11.00 10.85
N LEU A 422 8.12 -11.38 10.68
CA LEU A 422 9.06 -11.61 11.78
C LEU A 422 9.98 -10.41 12.07
N ALA A 423 9.75 -9.27 11.43
CA ALA A 423 10.60 -8.07 11.55
C ALA A 423 10.76 -7.61 13.01
N LEU A 424 9.66 -7.57 13.77
CA LEU A 424 9.66 -7.14 15.18
C LEU A 424 10.46 -8.10 16.07
N LEU A 425 10.32 -9.40 15.84
CA LEU A 425 11.04 -10.44 16.58
C LEU A 425 12.55 -10.31 16.38
N PHE A 426 13.01 -10.30 15.13
CA PHE A 426 14.44 -10.19 14.84
C PHE A 426 14.99 -8.82 15.24
N GLY A 427 14.23 -7.74 15.05
CA GLY A 427 14.60 -6.40 15.49
C GLY A 427 14.83 -6.30 17.00
N SER A 428 13.91 -6.84 17.81
CA SER A 428 14.02 -6.86 19.27
C SER A 428 15.18 -7.74 19.76
N ILE A 429 15.41 -8.91 19.16
CA ILE A 429 16.56 -9.76 19.45
C ILE A 429 17.88 -9.03 19.15
N GLY A 430 17.98 -8.36 18.00
CA GLY A 430 19.18 -7.60 17.65
C GLY A 430 19.47 -6.43 18.59
N LEU A 431 18.43 -5.71 19.00
CA LEU A 431 18.55 -4.65 20.01
C LEU A 431 18.97 -5.22 21.37
N PHE A 432 18.42 -6.37 21.78
CA PHE A 432 18.79 -7.05 23.01
C PHE A 432 20.26 -7.48 22.99
N ILE A 433 20.72 -8.13 21.93
CA ILE A 433 22.14 -8.54 21.75
C ILE A 433 23.04 -7.31 21.78
N THR A 434 22.65 -6.23 21.10
CA THR A 434 23.38 -4.96 21.10
C THR A 434 23.57 -4.42 22.52
N ILE A 435 22.50 -4.35 23.30
CA ILE A 435 22.55 -3.87 24.70
C ILE A 435 23.40 -4.82 25.55
N ALA A 436 23.25 -6.14 25.38
CA ALA A 436 24.05 -7.13 26.10
C ALA A 436 25.56 -6.97 25.82
N CYS A 437 25.94 -6.76 24.55
CA CYS A 437 27.33 -6.46 24.18
C CYS A 437 27.81 -5.15 24.83
N LEU A 438 26.98 -4.10 24.80
CA LEU A 438 27.31 -2.82 25.43
C LEU A 438 27.57 -2.96 26.93
N MET A 439 26.71 -3.69 27.63
CA MET A 439 26.89 -3.98 29.06
C MET A 439 28.19 -4.74 29.31
N TYR A 440 28.47 -5.77 28.52
CA TYR A 440 29.71 -6.56 28.66
C TYR A 440 30.98 -5.73 28.46
N PHE A 441 31.03 -4.89 27.42
CA PHE A 441 32.21 -4.05 27.16
C PHE A 441 32.35 -2.89 28.14
N SER A 442 31.24 -2.34 28.65
CA SER A 442 31.26 -1.26 29.64
C SER A 442 32.01 -1.66 30.92
N VAL A 443 31.88 -2.92 31.35
CA VAL A 443 32.58 -3.45 32.55
C VAL A 443 34.09 -3.54 32.36
N LYS A 444 34.58 -3.75 31.12
CA LYS A 444 36.01 -3.87 30.83
C LYS A 444 36.74 -2.53 30.70
N ILE A 445 36.02 -1.41 30.71
CA ILE A 445 36.61 -0.07 30.61
C ILE A 445 36.90 0.46 32.02
N ASN A 446 38.16 0.80 32.30
CA ASN A 446 38.51 1.53 33.53
C ASN A 446 38.10 3.00 33.39
N TRP A 447 36.96 3.36 33.97
CA TRP A 447 36.38 4.70 33.92
C TRP A 447 37.14 5.74 34.76
N SER A 448 38.00 5.33 35.69
CA SER A 448 38.69 6.21 36.64
C SER A 448 40.18 6.42 36.31
N LYS A 449 40.57 7.67 36.08
CA LYS A 449 41.91 8.17 36.43
C LYS A 449 41.78 8.98 37.71
N PRO A 450 42.42 8.61 38.83
CA PRO A 450 42.49 9.49 39.99
C PRO A 450 43.38 10.69 39.65
N SER A 451 42.86 11.90 39.86
CA SER A 451 43.67 13.11 39.92
C SER A 451 44.72 12.95 41.02
N PRO A 452 46.01 13.26 40.81
CA PRO A 452 46.97 13.22 41.90
C PRO A 452 46.59 14.31 42.90
N LEU A 453 46.24 13.89 44.12
CA LEU A 453 46.08 14.78 45.27
C LEU A 453 47.41 15.52 45.48
N LEU A 454 47.38 16.85 45.41
CA LEU A 454 48.50 17.70 45.80
C LEU A 454 48.90 17.37 47.25
N PRO A 455 50.19 17.16 47.56
CA PRO A 455 50.61 16.90 48.93
C PRO A 455 50.34 18.14 49.80
N SER A 456 49.72 17.91 50.96
CA SER A 456 49.45 18.93 51.97
C SER A 456 50.75 19.58 52.46
N PRO A 457 50.84 20.92 52.59
CA PRO A 457 51.99 21.55 53.21
C PRO A 457 52.04 21.15 54.69
N LEU A 458 53.21 20.67 55.11
CA LEU A 458 53.55 20.35 56.49
C LEU A 458 53.25 21.54 57.41
N ALA A 459 52.56 21.26 58.51
CA ALA A 459 52.39 22.17 59.63
C ALA A 459 53.77 22.52 60.22
N GLY A 460 54.19 23.77 60.08
CA GLY A 460 55.23 24.38 60.89
C GLY A 460 54.58 25.39 61.83
N ASN A 461 54.73 25.17 63.13
CA ASN A 461 54.44 26.17 64.17
C ASN A 461 55.15 25.74 65.47
N PRO A 462 55.62 26.67 66.29
CA PRO A 462 56.52 27.80 66.05
C PRO A 462 58.01 27.43 66.21
#